data_AF-A7EMI8-F1
#
_entry.id   AF-A7EMI8-F1
#
_cell.length_a   1.000
_cell.length_b   1.000
_cell.length_c   1.000
_cell.angle_alpha   90.00
_cell.angle_beta   90.00
_cell.angle_gamma   90.00
#
_symmetry.space_group_name_H-M   'P 1'
#
loop_
_entity.id
_entity.type
_entity.pdbx_description
1 polymer ?
#
loop_
_entity_poly.entity_id
_entity_poly.type
_entity_poly.pdbx_seq_one_letter_code
_entity_poly.pdbx_strand_id
1 'polypeptide(L)'
;MDMPKLGVISPLHATIYQPDNIRNATRENEDITNHDIRRKFTIWSILGEGFSLTNSWFGISSAFITGIDSGGPALFVYGIPLVASISICIGCSLSELASAMPNAAGQHFWTMELAPKRYARPLSFITGYCAWAGSLFASASVSLAVASAVVGCWQLNHPDL
;
A
#
# COMPACT_ATOMS: atom_id res chain seq x y z
N MET A 1 -28.85 -17.44 -61.01
CA MET A 1 -28.17 -17.58 -59.72
C MET A 1 -27.38 -16.32 -59.51
N ASP A 2 -28.03 -15.32 -58.90
CA ASP A 2 -27.51 -13.97 -58.70
C ASP A 2 -26.59 -13.93 -57.48
N MET A 3 -25.42 -13.32 -57.66
CA MET A 3 -24.53 -12.97 -56.55
C MET A 3 -25.12 -11.77 -55.79
N PRO A 4 -25.20 -11.82 -54.45
CA PRO A 4 -25.60 -10.66 -53.67
C PRO A 4 -24.53 -9.57 -53.75
N LYS A 5 -24.94 -8.35 -54.10
CA LYS A 5 -24.06 -7.18 -54.17
C LYS A 5 -23.45 -6.91 -52.79
N LEU A 6 -22.13 -7.03 -52.70
CA LEU A 6 -21.33 -6.62 -51.55
C LEU A 6 -21.61 -5.14 -51.25
N GLY A 7 -22.38 -4.91 -50.19
CA GLY A 7 -22.53 -3.60 -49.59
C GLY A 7 -21.16 -3.06 -49.20
N VAL A 8 -20.94 -1.80 -49.56
CA VAL A 8 -19.79 -0.97 -49.20
C VAL A 8 -19.33 -1.31 -47.78
N ILE A 9 -18.22 -2.04 -47.67
CA ILE A 9 -17.56 -2.30 -46.40
C ILE A 9 -17.15 -0.93 -45.88
N SER A 10 -17.70 -0.53 -44.73
CA SER A 10 -17.35 0.72 -44.06
C SER A 10 -15.81 0.85 -43.97
N PRO A 11 -15.23 2.02 -44.29
CA PRO A 11 -13.77 2.22 -44.29
C PRO A 11 -13.12 1.95 -42.92
N LEU A 12 -13.93 1.86 -41.86
CA LEU A 12 -13.50 1.55 -40.49
C LEU A 12 -12.95 0.11 -40.33
N HIS A 13 -13.52 -0.88 -41.03
CA HIS A 13 -13.08 -2.29 -40.87
C HIS A 13 -11.80 -2.59 -41.67
N ALA A 14 -11.60 -1.93 -42.82
CA ALA A 14 -10.39 -2.07 -43.64
C ALA A 14 -9.16 -1.37 -43.02
N THR A 15 -9.37 -0.30 -42.24
CA THR A 15 -8.29 0.46 -41.57
C THR A 15 -7.59 -0.35 -40.47
N ILE A 16 -8.25 -1.34 -39.87
CA ILE A 16 -7.64 -2.19 -38.82
C ILE A 16 -6.64 -3.18 -39.43
N TYR A 17 -6.87 -3.65 -40.66
CA TYR A 17 -5.99 -4.61 -41.36
C TYR A 17 -4.99 -3.92 -42.30
N GLN A 18 -4.64 -2.66 -42.03
CA GLN A 18 -3.55 -1.99 -42.73
C GLN A 18 -2.23 -2.41 -42.05
N PRO A 19 -1.24 -2.98 -42.76
CA PRO A 19 0.01 -3.47 -42.14
C PRO A 19 0.76 -2.40 -41.35
N ASP A 20 0.62 -1.12 -41.74
CA ASP A 20 1.24 0.01 -41.04
C ASP A 20 0.59 0.32 -39.69
N ASN A 21 -0.73 0.11 -39.54
CA ASN A 21 -1.42 0.31 -38.28
C ASN A 21 -1.06 -0.78 -37.27
N ILE A 22 -0.99 -2.04 -37.74
CA ILE A 22 -0.55 -3.17 -36.91
C ILE A 22 0.91 -2.97 -36.49
N ARG A 23 1.78 -2.50 -37.40
CA ARG A 23 3.17 -2.16 -37.08
C ARG A 23 3.29 -1.04 -36.06
N ASN A 24 2.50 0.02 -36.19
CA ASN A 24 2.51 1.13 -35.24
C ASN A 24 1.97 0.72 -33.87
N ALA A 25 0.90 -0.07 -33.83
CA ALA A 25 0.39 -0.65 -32.59
C ALA A 25 1.42 -1.61 -31.96
N THR A 26 2.10 -2.43 -32.75
CA THR A 26 3.16 -3.32 -32.25
C THR A 26 4.32 -2.50 -31.67
N ARG A 27 4.72 -1.40 -32.33
CA ARG A 27 5.79 -0.51 -31.86
C ARG A 27 5.40 0.29 -30.62
N GLU A 28 4.15 0.73 -30.50
CA GLU A 28 3.63 1.37 -29.29
C GLU A 28 3.59 0.38 -28.13
N ASN A 29 3.12 -0.85 -28.36
CA ASN A 29 3.18 -1.92 -27.36
C ASN A 29 4.62 -2.30 -27.02
N GLU A 30 5.52 -2.30 -28.00
CA GLU A 30 6.95 -2.56 -27.83
C GLU A 30 7.60 -1.44 -27.00
N ASP A 31 7.30 -0.16 -27.26
CA ASP A 31 7.72 0.99 -26.44
C ASP A 31 7.13 0.95 -25.02
N ILE A 32 5.89 0.46 -24.86
CA ILE A 32 5.27 0.25 -23.54
C ILE A 32 5.93 -0.92 -22.80
N THR A 33 6.32 -2.01 -23.48
CA THR A 33 7.14 -3.07 -22.87
C THR A 33 8.59 -2.65 -22.63
N ASN A 34 9.14 -1.75 -23.44
CA ASN A 34 10.47 -1.15 -23.25
C ASN A 34 10.48 -0.07 -22.16
N HIS A 35 9.31 0.40 -21.70
CA HIS A 35 9.14 0.89 -20.33
C HIS A 35 9.21 -0.29 -19.35
N ASP A 36 10.29 -1.05 -19.46
CA ASP A 36 10.76 -1.96 -18.44
C ASP A 36 10.86 -1.10 -17.18
N ILE A 37 9.95 -1.30 -16.23
CA ILE A 37 10.11 -0.77 -14.88
C ILE A 37 11.31 -1.51 -14.33
N ARG A 38 12.51 -1.03 -14.69
CA ARG A 38 13.80 -1.53 -14.21
C ARG A 38 13.60 -1.69 -12.72
N ARG A 39 13.74 -2.91 -12.18
CA ARG A 39 13.52 -3.15 -10.74
C ARG A 39 14.49 -2.26 -9.96
N LYS A 40 14.03 -1.06 -9.59
CA LYS A 40 14.84 -0.05 -8.90
C LYS A 40 15.07 -0.43 -7.45
N PHE A 41 14.21 -1.29 -6.92
CA PHE A 41 14.24 -1.73 -5.55
C PHE A 41 15.05 -3.02 -5.41
N THR A 42 16.24 -2.88 -4.82
CA THR A 42 17.02 -4.00 -4.28
C THR A 42 16.37 -4.47 -2.98
N ILE A 43 16.56 -5.74 -2.61
CA ILE A 43 16.04 -6.32 -1.34
C ILE A 43 16.43 -5.44 -0.14
N TRP A 44 17.67 -4.97 -0.09
CA TRP A 44 18.16 -4.05 0.95
C TRP A 44 17.42 -2.71 0.98
N SER A 45 17.01 -2.20 -0.18
CA SER A 45 16.23 -0.95 -0.27
C SER A 45 14.82 -1.14 0.28
N ILE A 46 14.19 -2.27 -0.03
CA ILE A 46 12.84 -2.63 0.46
C ILE A 46 12.84 -2.87 1.97
N LEU A 47 13.87 -3.56 2.48
CA LEU A 47 14.05 -3.74 3.92
C LEU A 47 14.29 -2.42 4.64
N GLY A 48 15.09 -1.53 4.05
CA GLY A 48 15.33 -0.19 4.59
C GLY A 48 14.07 0.67 4.61
N GLU A 49 13.29 0.65 3.53
CA GLU A 49 11.99 1.34 3.46
C GLU A 49 11.02 0.77 4.51
N GLY A 50 10.87 -0.55 4.60
CA GLY A 50 9.98 -1.18 5.58
C GLY A 50 10.35 -0.84 7.03
N PHE A 51 11.65 -0.82 7.35
CA PHE A 51 12.13 -0.37 8.67
C PHE A 51 11.82 1.11 8.91
N SER A 52 12.08 1.96 7.92
CA SER A 52 11.83 3.40 8.02
C SER A 52 10.35 3.75 8.17
N LEU A 53 9.46 3.04 7.48
CA LEU A 53 8.01 3.23 7.57
C LEU A 53 7.48 2.85 8.94
N THR A 54 8.03 1.81 9.56
CA THR A 54 7.53 1.30 10.84
C THR A 54 7.95 2.19 12.01
N ASN A 55 9.11 2.87 11.92
CA ASN A 55 9.64 3.80 12.92
C ASN A 55 9.28 3.46 14.39
N SER A 56 9.48 2.19 14.77
CA SER A 56 8.92 1.64 16.01
C SER A 56 9.46 2.33 17.27
N TRP A 57 10.68 2.84 17.22
CA TRP A 57 11.31 3.56 18.32
C TRP A 57 10.49 4.79 18.75
N PHE A 58 10.03 5.60 17.79
CA PHE A 58 9.25 6.80 18.09
C PHE A 58 7.88 6.43 18.71
N GLY A 59 7.22 5.40 18.18
CA GLY A 59 5.96 4.91 18.72
C GLY A 59 6.07 4.38 20.15
N ILE A 60 7.15 3.65 20.46
CA ILE A 60 7.40 3.15 21.82
C ILE A 60 7.67 4.34 22.76
N SER A 61 8.47 5.33 22.34
CA SER A 61 8.77 6.50 23.17
C SER A 61 7.54 7.35 23.47
N SER A 62 6.65 7.55 22.49
CA SER A 62 5.44 8.36 22.68
C SER A 62 4.39 7.65 23.54
N ALA A 63 4.29 6.33 23.43
CA ALA A 63 3.38 5.52 24.22
C ALA A 63 3.93 5.13 25.61
N PHE A 64 5.21 5.41 25.90
CA PHE A 64 5.84 4.99 27.15
C PHE A 64 5.18 5.62 28.38
N ILE A 65 4.96 6.94 28.32
CA ILE A 65 4.40 7.72 29.43
C ILE A 65 2.96 7.30 29.71
N THR A 66 2.12 7.23 28.67
CA THR A 66 0.72 6.81 28.78
C THR A 66 0.57 5.34 29.13
N GLY A 67 1.46 4.48 28.62
CA GLY A 67 1.45 3.04 28.88
C GLY A 67 1.78 2.70 30.35
N ILE A 68 2.74 3.40 30.96
CA ILE A 68 3.05 3.21 32.39
C ILE A 68 1.87 3.65 33.25
N ASP A 69 1.27 4.81 32.94
CA ASP A 69 0.15 5.36 33.72
C ASP A 69 -1.08 4.43 33.70
N SER A 70 -1.36 3.81 32.54
CA SER A 70 -2.56 2.98 32.36
C SER A 70 -2.38 1.49 32.71
N GLY A 71 -1.19 0.92 32.49
CA GLY A 71 -0.97 -0.54 32.58
C GLY A 71 0.24 -0.97 33.40
N GLY A 72 1.00 -0.01 33.94
CA GLY A 72 2.22 -0.27 34.69
C GLY A 72 3.34 -0.93 33.87
N PRO A 73 4.46 -1.29 34.53
CA PRO A 73 5.63 -1.88 33.87
C PRO A 73 5.35 -3.25 33.24
N ALA A 74 4.38 -4.00 33.78
CA ALA A 74 4.03 -5.34 33.31
C ALA A 74 3.52 -5.35 31.86
N LEU A 75 2.85 -4.27 31.42
CA LEU A 75 2.39 -4.12 30.05
C LEU A 75 3.55 -4.17 29.05
N PHE A 76 4.70 -3.58 29.37
CA PHE A 76 5.86 -3.60 28.48
C PHE A 76 6.57 -4.96 28.49
N VAL A 77 6.69 -5.60 29.66
CA VAL A 77 7.36 -6.89 29.80
C VAL A 77 6.61 -8.00 29.06
N TYR A 78 5.28 -8.05 29.17
CA TYR A 78 4.47 -9.12 28.58
C TYR A 78 3.76 -8.71 27.29
N GLY A 79 3.39 -7.44 27.15
CA GLY A 79 2.62 -6.95 26.00
C GLY A 79 3.45 -6.81 24.73
N ILE A 80 4.67 -6.26 24.80
CA ILE A 80 5.57 -6.12 23.64
C ILE A 80 5.85 -7.48 22.97
N PRO A 81 6.30 -8.54 23.68
CA PRO A 81 6.58 -9.83 23.03
C PRO A 81 5.33 -10.52 22.50
N LEU A 82 4.18 -10.36 23.17
CA LEU A 82 2.91 -10.91 22.70
C LEU A 82 2.47 -10.24 21.39
N VAL A 83 2.51 -8.91 21.33
CA VAL A 83 2.17 -8.16 20.11
C VAL A 83 3.15 -8.48 18.99
N ALA A 84 4.46 -8.55 19.28
CA ALA A 84 5.48 -8.91 18.30
C ALA A 84 5.23 -10.31 17.70
N SER A 85 4.85 -11.29 18.51
CA SER A 85 4.54 -12.65 18.05
C SER A 85 3.34 -12.67 17.09
N ILE A 86 2.29 -11.91 17.41
CA ILE A 86 1.11 -11.77 16.55
C ILE A 86 1.47 -11.03 15.25
N SER A 87 2.27 -9.96 15.33
CA SER A 87 2.71 -9.20 14.16
C SER A 87 3.56 -10.04 13.20
N ILE A 88 4.41 -10.94 13.71
CA ILE A 88 5.18 -11.88 12.87
C ILE A 88 4.23 -12.82 12.13
N CYS A 89 3.22 -13.37 12.81
CA CYS A 89 2.24 -14.26 12.18
C CYS A 89 1.45 -13.57 11.05
N ILE A 90 1.04 -12.32 11.28
CA ILE A 90 0.39 -11.48 10.25
C ILE A 90 1.34 -11.21 9.09
N GLY A 91 2.60 -10.88 9.38
CA GLY A 91 3.64 -10.65 8.36
C GLY A 91 3.91 -11.89 7.50
N CYS A 92 3.97 -13.08 8.11
CA CYS A 92 4.11 -14.35 7.40
C CYS A 92 2.93 -14.58 6.45
N SER A 93 1.69 -14.44 6.94
CA SER A 93 0.48 -14.60 6.12
C SER A 93 0.45 -13.63 4.93
N LEU A 94 0.87 -12.37 5.18
CA LEU A 94 0.95 -11.35 4.12
C LEU A 94 2.05 -11.65 3.11
N SER A 95 3.17 -12.24 3.56
CA SER A 95 4.28 -12.64 2.68
C SER A 95 3.87 -13.77 1.73
N GLU A 96 3.05 -14.72 2.18
CA GLU A 96 2.50 -15.78 1.33
C GLU A 96 1.58 -15.20 0.25
N LEU A 97 0.70 -14.27 0.62
CA LEU A 97 -0.17 -13.55 -0.31
C LEU A 97 0.64 -12.73 -1.34
N ALA A 98 1.66 -12.01 -0.89
CA ALA A 98 2.52 -11.21 -1.76
C ALA A 98 3.33 -12.08 -2.74
N SER A 99 3.73 -13.29 -2.33
CA SER A 99 4.43 -14.24 -3.20
C SER A 99 3.48 -14.91 -4.21
N ALA A 100 2.25 -15.20 -3.83
CA ALA A 100 1.27 -15.82 -4.72
C ALA A 100 0.71 -14.83 -5.75
N MET A 101 0.52 -13.57 -5.36
CA MET A 101 -0.12 -12.53 -6.18
C MET A 101 0.70 -11.22 -6.14
N PRO A 102 1.80 -11.14 -6.91
CA PRO A 102 2.62 -9.94 -6.98
C PRO A 102 1.92 -8.86 -7.81
N ASN A 103 1.18 -7.98 -7.14
CA ASN A 103 0.54 -6.82 -7.77
C ASN A 103 0.88 -5.52 -7.01
N ALA A 104 1.18 -4.46 -7.75
CA ALA A 104 1.46 -3.12 -7.22
C ALA A 104 0.26 -2.49 -6.48
N ALA A 105 -0.94 -3.00 -6.70
CA ALA A 105 -2.15 -2.57 -6.00
C ALA A 105 -2.20 -3.01 -4.52
N GLY A 106 -1.36 -3.95 -4.06
CA GLY A 106 -1.28 -4.29 -2.63
C GLY A 106 -2.59 -4.78 -1.99
N GLN A 107 -2.86 -4.37 -0.75
CA GLN A 107 -3.92 -4.96 0.10
C GLN A 107 -5.34 -4.88 -0.47
N HIS A 108 -5.69 -3.81 -1.20
CA HIS A 108 -7.03 -3.68 -1.77
C HIS A 108 -7.27 -4.62 -2.95
N PHE A 109 -6.21 -4.96 -3.69
CA PHE A 109 -6.27 -5.96 -4.75
C PHE A 109 -6.41 -7.38 -4.18
N TRP A 110 -5.66 -7.71 -3.13
CA TRP A 110 -5.81 -9.00 -2.45
C TRP A 110 -7.22 -9.17 -1.89
N THR A 111 -7.81 -8.13 -1.30
CA THR A 111 -9.23 -8.19 -0.87
C THR A 111 -10.18 -8.43 -2.05
N MET A 112 -9.94 -7.83 -3.21
CA MET A 112 -10.79 -8.04 -4.38
C MET A 112 -10.70 -9.47 -4.93
N GLU A 113 -9.51 -10.08 -4.89
CA GLU A 113 -9.26 -11.42 -5.43
C GLU A 113 -9.75 -12.53 -4.48
N LEU A 114 -9.55 -12.36 -3.17
CA LEU A 114 -10.01 -13.34 -2.17
C LEU A 114 -11.51 -13.24 -1.85
N ALA A 115 -12.15 -12.10 -2.09
CA ALA A 115 -13.55 -11.91 -1.76
C ALA A 115 -14.50 -12.55 -2.80
N PRO A 116 -15.66 -13.07 -2.36
CA PRO A 116 -16.68 -13.59 -3.27
C PRO A 116 -17.18 -12.50 -4.23
N LYS A 117 -17.44 -12.87 -5.49
CA LYS A 117 -17.76 -11.94 -6.61
C LYS A 117 -18.86 -10.91 -6.32
N ARG A 118 -19.79 -11.22 -5.41
CA ARG A 118 -20.88 -10.33 -4.99
C ARG A 118 -20.41 -9.17 -4.09
N TYR A 119 -19.36 -9.39 -3.29
CA TYR A 119 -18.88 -8.44 -2.29
C TYR A 119 -17.46 -7.91 -2.58
N ALA A 120 -16.78 -8.42 -3.60
CA ALA A 120 -15.41 -8.04 -3.95
C ALA A 120 -15.21 -6.52 -4.15
N ARG A 121 -16.15 -5.86 -4.86
CA ARG A 121 -16.11 -4.41 -5.08
C ARG A 121 -16.28 -3.61 -3.79
N PRO A 122 -17.38 -3.74 -3.02
CA PRO A 122 -17.55 -2.95 -1.80
C PRO A 122 -16.47 -3.24 -0.75
N LEU A 123 -16.02 -4.49 -0.60
CA LEU A 123 -14.99 -4.84 0.39
C LEU A 123 -13.62 -4.23 0.04
N SER A 124 -13.20 -4.27 -1.23
CA SER A 124 -11.94 -3.63 -1.64
C SER A 124 -11.95 -2.11 -1.47
N PHE A 125 -13.10 -1.46 -1.73
CA PHE A 125 -13.28 -0.04 -1.44
C PHE A 125 -13.19 0.27 0.06
N ILE A 126 -13.82 -0.54 0.91
CA ILE A 126 -13.74 -0.37 2.37
C ILE A 126 -12.31 -0.57 2.86
N THR A 127 -11.61 -1.63 2.41
CA THR A 127 -10.19 -1.84 2.77
C THR A 127 -9.32 -0.65 2.37
N GLY A 128 -9.50 -0.13 1.15
CA GLY A 128 -8.78 1.05 0.69
C GLY A 128 -9.08 2.30 1.54
N TYR A 129 -10.35 2.52 1.87
CA TYR A 129 -10.77 3.65 2.70
C TYR A 129 -10.22 3.55 4.13
N CYS A 130 -10.24 2.37 4.74
CA CYS A 130 -9.66 2.15 6.06
C CYS A 130 -8.15 2.39 6.06
N ALA A 131 -7.43 1.96 5.03
CA ALA A 131 -6.00 2.23 4.89
C ALA A 131 -5.72 3.74 4.77
N TRP A 132 -6.52 4.45 3.96
CA TRP A 132 -6.42 5.90 3.82
C TRP A 132 -6.71 6.64 5.14
N ALA A 133 -7.82 6.31 5.81
CA ALA A 133 -8.18 6.88 7.11
C ALA A 133 -7.09 6.60 8.16
N GLY A 134 -6.54 5.37 8.18
CA GLY A 134 -5.43 5.01 9.04
C GLY A 134 -4.20 5.88 8.82
N SER A 135 -3.83 6.15 7.56
CA SER A 135 -2.71 7.03 7.24
C SER A 135 -2.93 8.48 7.69
N LEU A 136 -4.17 8.99 7.60
CA LEU A 136 -4.53 10.32 8.08
C LEU A 136 -4.41 10.41 9.61
N PHE A 137 -4.98 9.45 10.34
CA PHE A 137 -4.91 9.44 11.80
C PHE A 137 -3.49 9.23 12.31
N ALA A 138 -2.69 8.40 11.63
CA ALA A 138 -1.27 8.23 11.95
C ALA A 138 -0.51 9.56 11.80
N SER A 139 -0.75 10.29 10.71
CA SER A 139 -0.09 11.58 10.45
C SER A 139 -0.48 12.64 11.49
N ALA A 140 -1.76 12.69 11.86
CA ALA A 140 -2.26 13.56 12.92
C ALA A 140 -1.65 13.19 14.29
N SER A 141 -1.57 11.89 14.61
CA SER A 141 -0.97 11.40 15.86
C SER A 141 0.50 11.77 15.98
N VAL A 142 1.29 11.60 14.91
CA VAL A 142 2.71 12.00 14.91
C VAL A 142 2.86 13.50 15.07
N SER A 143 2.03 14.29 14.38
CA SER A 143 2.04 15.76 14.51
C SER A 143 1.75 16.20 15.95
N LEU A 144 0.78 15.56 16.60
CA LEU A 144 0.45 15.81 18.01
C LEU A 144 1.59 15.41 18.95
N ALA A 145 2.23 14.26 18.73
CA ALA A 145 3.35 13.79 19.54
C ALA A 145 4.58 14.71 19.44
N VAL A 146 4.85 15.26 18.25
CA VAL A 146 5.93 16.25 18.08
C VAL A 146 5.57 17.56 18.79
N ALA A 147 4.33 18.04 18.65
CA ALA A 147 3.89 19.27 19.31
C ALA A 147 3.99 19.16 20.85
N SER A 148 3.56 18.03 21.44
CA SER A 148 3.65 17.82 22.88
C SER A 148 5.11 17.72 23.36
N ALA A 149 6.00 17.11 22.57
CA ALA A 149 7.43 17.08 22.88
C ALA A 149 8.04 18.49 22.88
N VAL A 150 7.69 19.35 21.91
CA VAL A 150 8.18 20.74 21.86
C VAL A 150 7.70 21.54 23.08
N VAL A 151 6.41 21.42 23.43
CA VAL A 151 5.85 22.10 24.62
C VAL A 151 6.54 21.61 25.89
N GLY A 152 6.79 20.30 26.03
CA GLY A 152 7.53 19.73 27.16
C GLY A 152 8.95 20.28 27.26
N CYS A 153 9.68 20.37 26.14
CA CYS A 153 11.01 21.00 26.11
C CYS A 153 10.98 22.48 26.47
N TRP A 154 9.92 23.20 26.12
CA TRP A 154 9.76 24.61 26.47
C TRP A 154 9.52 24.80 27.97
N GLN A 155 8.65 23.98 28.57
CA GLN A 155 8.40 23.97 30.02
C GLN A 155 9.65 23.65 30.83
N LEU A 156 10.49 22.71 30.36
CA LEU A 156 11.75 22.38 31.01
C LEU A 156 12.76 23.53 31.00
N ASN A 157 12.72 24.42 30.00
CA ASN A 157 13.63 25.58 29.92
C ASN A 157 13.11 26.82 30.67
N HIS A 158 11.82 26.88 31.01
CA HIS A 158 11.22 27.98 31.78
C HIS A 158 10.46 27.41 33.00
N PRO A 159 11.16 26.90 34.02
CA PRO A 159 10.53 26.26 35.19
C PRO A 159 9.80 27.26 36.12
N ASP A 160 9.95 28.57 35.87
CA ASP A 160 9.47 29.65 36.73
C ASP A 160 8.15 30.29 36.25
N LEU A 161 7.52 29.75 35.18
CA LEU A 161 6.24 30.16 34.60
C LEU A 161 5.24 29.00 34.55
#